data_AF-A0A2D0I4V9-F1
#
_entry.id   AF-A0A2D0I4V9-F1
#
_cell.length_a   1.000
_cell.length_b   1.000
_cell.length_c   1.000
_cell.angle_alpha   90.00
_cell.angle_beta   90.00
_cell.angle_gamma   90.00
#
_symmetry.space_group_name_H-M   'P 1'
#
loop_
_entity.id
_entity.type
_entity.pdbx_description
1 polymer ?
#
loop_
_entity_poly.entity_id
_entity_poly.type
_entity_poly.pdbx_seq_one_letter_code
_entity_poly.pdbx_strand_id
1 'polypeptide(L)'
;MTDYSAMTYACMYLLENSSDTNKEKLIQIQQTVDDALFDNALDFSYPLTNTTDIVVLDDGTYSMIGSLDEAFNVKVVNTSKVVRIDGRAGEYQVHTLRDNEIVKYPASTILYCGNNNKWLKYDAIEFHGNISRIADQVKARSEKNSFVKTLLFNEGQCDYAGKDSPACRACLDSCEYSALVEDTTAKTIHLRMSDCTACGACVSVCPSGAIQNTNINVSGLISALENTQGYGVLIATDADLMKLSTPIYSETVVLSVPNYTLINELYLSLIVLKSGGEVYFPDMSTLPVSTQSAICNVNRIFERFGENVVGDIVSSSRHAKVFTPIERRLDNLPLRLAVSEGMNALKGYSNASYTLPQSLFNDLHVSDTCTLCMGCAYVCKSGAFQAQPESKALTLNPMLCTGCGHCESICPEHSITLAPGRFREEETYMTFSEVAKDDVFCCIECGKPFATQKAINKVAGMFASLMWDEVKTKTLYCCADCKPKLMLKQHFDNAATKEGY
;
A
#
# COMPACT_ATOMS: atom_id res chain seq x y z
N MET A 1 23.23 -34.07 -19.81
CA MET A 1 24.27 -33.31 -19.09
C MET A 1 23.84 -31.86 -19.13
N THR A 2 23.10 -31.44 -18.11
CA THR A 2 22.68 -30.05 -17.90
C THR A 2 23.91 -29.22 -17.53
N ASP A 3 24.08 -28.09 -18.19
CA ASP A 3 25.18 -27.15 -17.96
C ASP A 3 24.93 -26.41 -16.63
N TYR A 4 25.73 -26.71 -15.61
CA TYR A 4 25.58 -26.18 -14.25
C TYR A 4 26.00 -24.71 -14.12
N SER A 5 26.55 -24.10 -15.19
CA SER A 5 27.09 -22.73 -15.15
C SER A 5 26.02 -21.62 -15.15
N ALA A 6 24.74 -21.95 -15.35
CA ALA A 6 23.63 -21.00 -15.42
C ALA A 6 22.51 -21.26 -14.37
N MET A 7 22.75 -22.08 -13.36
CA MET A 7 21.73 -22.43 -12.35
C MET A 7 21.68 -21.40 -11.21
N THR A 8 20.48 -21.01 -10.79
CA THR A 8 20.26 -20.19 -9.59
C THR A 8 20.69 -20.95 -8.33
N TYR A 9 20.97 -20.22 -7.24
CA TYR A 9 21.26 -20.83 -5.93
C TYR A 9 20.13 -21.76 -5.47
N ALA A 10 18.88 -21.39 -5.73
CA ALA A 10 17.71 -22.23 -5.47
C ALA A 10 17.80 -23.58 -6.20
N CYS A 11 18.07 -23.56 -7.51
CA CYS A 11 18.18 -24.79 -8.29
C CYS A 11 19.35 -25.67 -7.83
N MET A 12 20.52 -25.07 -7.57
CA MET A 12 21.69 -25.80 -7.04
C MET A 12 21.36 -26.46 -5.70
N TYR A 13 20.76 -25.69 -4.79
CA TYR A 13 20.39 -26.15 -3.47
C TYR A 13 19.40 -27.32 -3.53
N LEU A 14 18.35 -27.23 -4.36
CA LEU A 14 17.35 -28.29 -4.51
C LEU A 14 17.94 -29.58 -5.09
N LEU A 15 18.86 -29.48 -6.05
CA LEU A 15 19.55 -30.66 -6.59
C LEU A 15 20.30 -31.43 -5.50
N GLU A 16 20.94 -30.73 -4.58
CA GLU A 16 21.74 -31.34 -3.52
C GLU A 16 20.85 -31.86 -2.37
N ASN A 17 19.88 -31.06 -1.93
CA ASN A 17 19.22 -31.24 -0.62
C ASN A 17 17.76 -31.74 -0.70
N SER A 18 17.12 -31.73 -1.87
CA SER A 18 15.74 -32.24 -1.98
C SER A 18 15.69 -33.77 -1.83
N SER A 19 14.65 -34.25 -1.13
CA SER A 19 14.31 -35.67 -1.04
C SER A 19 13.51 -36.20 -2.26
N ASP A 20 13.23 -35.38 -3.27
CA ASP A 20 12.49 -35.80 -4.46
C ASP A 20 13.22 -36.91 -5.25
N THR A 21 12.44 -37.91 -5.69
CA THR A 21 12.95 -38.98 -6.55
C THR A 21 13.21 -38.50 -7.98
N ASN A 22 12.44 -37.51 -8.45
CA ASN A 22 12.60 -36.90 -9.77
C ASN A 22 13.07 -35.44 -9.64
N LYS A 23 14.35 -35.27 -9.35
CA LYS A 23 14.97 -33.95 -9.19
C LYS A 23 14.94 -33.12 -10.49
N GLU A 24 15.05 -33.74 -11.66
CA GLU A 24 14.99 -33.01 -12.94
C GLU A 24 13.66 -32.28 -13.13
N LYS A 25 12.53 -32.94 -12.83
CA LYS A 25 11.21 -32.31 -12.87
C LYS A 25 11.09 -31.18 -11.86
N LEU A 26 11.61 -31.37 -10.64
CA LEU A 26 11.58 -30.31 -9.61
C LEU A 26 12.36 -29.07 -10.07
N ILE A 27 13.54 -29.25 -10.67
CA ILE A 27 14.36 -28.14 -11.17
C ILE A 27 13.66 -27.40 -12.31
N GLN A 28 12.99 -28.09 -13.23
CA GLN A 28 12.21 -27.43 -14.28
C GLN A 28 11.11 -26.54 -13.69
N ILE A 29 10.47 -26.99 -12.60
CA ILE A 29 9.44 -26.21 -11.91
C ILE A 29 10.05 -25.04 -11.14
N GLN A 30 11.21 -25.23 -10.51
CA GLN A 30 11.95 -24.13 -9.88
C GLN A 30 12.36 -23.07 -10.90
N GLN A 31 12.80 -23.47 -12.10
CA GLN A 31 13.14 -22.52 -13.15
C GLN A 31 11.93 -21.67 -13.56
N THR A 32 10.72 -22.23 -13.64
CA THR A 32 9.52 -21.41 -13.88
C THR A 32 9.20 -20.42 -12.75
N VAL A 33 9.58 -20.71 -11.50
CA VAL A 33 9.49 -19.73 -10.39
C VAL A 33 10.48 -18.59 -10.61
N ASP A 34 11.73 -18.95 -10.86
CA ASP A 34 12.83 -18.00 -11.03
C ASP A 34 12.56 -17.08 -12.24
N ASP A 35 12.12 -17.66 -13.36
CA ASP A 35 11.76 -16.93 -14.58
C ASP A 35 10.57 -15.99 -14.34
N ALA A 36 9.53 -16.45 -13.62
CA ALA A 36 8.36 -15.60 -13.31
C ALA A 36 8.73 -14.38 -12.46
N LEU A 37 9.63 -14.55 -11.48
CA LEU A 37 10.14 -13.43 -10.68
C LEU A 37 11.02 -12.51 -11.53
N PHE A 38 11.92 -13.07 -12.34
CA PHE A 38 12.84 -12.32 -13.19
C PHE A 38 12.11 -11.49 -14.26
N ASP A 39 11.16 -12.09 -14.98
CA ASP A 39 10.40 -11.43 -16.04
C ASP A 39 9.52 -10.29 -15.51
N ASN A 40 9.09 -10.39 -14.25
CA ASN A 40 8.33 -9.33 -13.58
C ASN A 40 9.24 -8.37 -12.80
N ALA A 41 10.53 -8.61 -12.69
CA ALA A 41 11.43 -7.76 -11.93
C ALA A 41 11.58 -6.39 -12.60
N LEU A 42 11.50 -5.33 -11.80
CA LEU A 42 11.58 -3.94 -12.28
C LEU A 42 12.76 -3.19 -11.66
N ASP A 43 13.76 -3.92 -11.16
CA ASP A 43 14.99 -3.33 -10.67
C ASP A 43 15.88 -2.89 -11.83
N PHE A 44 16.55 -1.78 -11.62
CA PHE A 44 17.49 -1.25 -12.58
C PHE A 44 18.66 -0.66 -11.82
N SER A 45 19.86 -1.09 -12.18
CA SER A 45 21.10 -0.57 -11.64
C SER A 45 21.62 0.57 -12.52
N TYR A 46 21.76 1.74 -11.93
CA TYR A 46 22.33 2.92 -12.55
C TYR A 46 23.78 3.06 -12.08
N PRO A 47 24.79 2.77 -12.92
CA PRO A 47 26.18 3.03 -12.56
C PRO A 47 26.40 4.53 -12.39
N LEU A 48 27.27 4.90 -11.46
CA LEU A 48 27.61 6.28 -11.17
C LEU A 48 28.96 6.63 -11.76
N THR A 49 29.00 7.67 -12.57
CA THR A 49 30.25 8.23 -13.11
C THR A 49 30.80 9.38 -12.27
N ASN A 50 29.95 9.94 -11.40
CA ASN A 50 30.25 11.09 -10.57
C ASN A 50 29.54 10.94 -9.23
N THR A 51 30.29 11.03 -8.13
CA THR A 51 29.75 10.91 -6.78
C THR A 51 30.06 12.11 -5.90
N THR A 52 30.87 13.06 -6.39
CA THR A 52 31.47 14.12 -5.57
C THR A 52 31.04 15.55 -5.93
N ASP A 53 30.42 15.77 -7.10
CA ASP A 53 29.91 17.10 -7.47
C ASP A 53 28.57 17.40 -6.79
N ILE A 54 28.48 18.50 -6.06
CA ILE A 54 27.27 18.92 -5.35
C ILE A 54 26.82 20.25 -5.91
N VAL A 55 25.54 20.36 -6.26
CA VAL A 55 24.93 21.66 -6.59
C VAL A 55 24.00 22.09 -5.46
N VAL A 56 24.25 23.28 -4.92
CA VAL A 56 23.43 23.91 -3.88
C VAL A 56 22.54 24.97 -4.52
N LEU A 57 21.23 24.76 -4.44
CA LEU A 57 20.21 25.71 -4.85
C LEU A 57 19.85 26.61 -3.67
N ASP A 58 20.35 27.84 -3.71
CA ASP A 58 20.21 28.78 -2.61
C ASP A 58 20.10 30.24 -3.10
N ASP A 59 19.22 31.01 -2.47
CA ASP A 59 18.98 32.42 -2.77
C ASP A 59 19.65 33.40 -1.77
N GLY A 60 20.47 32.92 -0.83
CA GLY A 60 21.28 33.80 0.04
C GLY A 60 21.58 33.30 1.46
N THR A 61 21.59 31.98 1.70
CA THR A 61 21.79 31.34 3.01
C THR A 61 23.02 30.41 3.09
N TYR A 62 23.87 30.39 2.06
CA TYR A 62 24.99 29.46 1.85
C TYR A 62 26.04 29.41 2.98
N SER A 63 26.07 30.37 3.90
CA SER A 63 27.09 30.51 4.94
C SER A 63 27.21 29.33 5.93
N MET A 64 26.37 28.30 5.81
CA MET A 64 26.30 27.17 6.74
C MET A 64 26.89 25.84 6.22
N ILE A 65 27.31 25.71 4.96
CA ILE A 65 27.72 24.42 4.38
C ILE A 65 29.26 24.18 4.38
N GLY A 66 30.04 25.06 4.99
CA GLY A 66 31.52 25.10 4.85
C GLY A 66 32.30 23.79 5.09
N SER A 67 31.75 22.80 5.79
CA SER A 67 32.36 21.47 5.95
C SER A 67 32.27 20.55 4.71
N LEU A 68 31.34 20.80 3.78
CA LEU A 68 31.20 20.01 2.56
C LEU A 68 32.22 20.42 1.48
N ASP A 69 32.61 21.69 1.47
CA ASP A 69 33.55 22.25 0.48
C ASP A 69 34.97 21.66 0.60
N GLU A 70 35.31 21.03 1.74
CA GLU A 70 36.61 20.39 1.97
C GLU A 70 36.70 18.99 1.33
N ALA A 71 35.56 18.31 1.13
CA ALA A 71 35.51 16.92 0.66
C ALA A 71 34.81 16.75 -0.69
N PHE A 72 34.04 17.75 -1.14
CA PHE A 72 33.19 17.68 -2.33
C PHE A 72 33.39 18.90 -3.23
N ASN A 73 33.11 18.74 -4.53
CA ASN A 73 33.10 19.86 -5.46
C ASN A 73 31.74 20.55 -5.39
N VAL A 74 31.63 21.57 -4.54
CA VAL A 74 30.38 22.25 -4.27
C VAL A 74 30.21 23.47 -5.16
N LYS A 75 29.07 23.54 -5.85
CA LYS A 75 28.67 24.67 -6.68
C LYS A 75 27.36 25.28 -6.22
N VAL A 76 27.42 26.56 -5.84
CA VAL A 76 26.21 27.32 -5.49
C VAL A 76 25.59 27.95 -6.72
N VAL A 77 24.27 27.82 -6.83
CA VAL A 77 23.46 28.42 -7.88
C VAL A 77 22.25 29.09 -7.23
N ASN A 78 21.95 30.30 -7.70
CA ASN A 78 20.71 30.98 -7.34
C ASN A 78 19.50 30.20 -7.87
N THR A 79 18.55 29.88 -6.99
CA THR A 79 17.37 29.04 -7.30
C THR A 79 16.53 29.64 -8.42
N SER A 80 16.39 30.97 -8.47
CA SER A 80 15.63 31.67 -9.51
C SER A 80 16.26 31.59 -10.91
N LYS A 81 17.56 31.23 -11.00
CA LYS A 81 18.28 31.08 -12.26
C LYS A 81 18.25 29.67 -12.83
N VAL A 82 17.75 28.68 -12.08
CA VAL A 82 17.62 27.31 -12.56
C VAL A 82 16.51 27.23 -13.61
N VAL A 83 16.89 26.89 -14.85
CA VAL A 83 15.96 26.74 -15.97
C VAL A 83 15.36 25.34 -15.99
N ARG A 84 16.21 24.32 -15.81
CA ARG A 84 15.82 22.90 -15.74
C ARG A 84 16.92 22.06 -15.09
N ILE A 85 16.55 20.85 -14.69
CA ILE A 85 17.49 19.82 -14.24
C ILE A 85 17.21 18.59 -15.11
N ASP A 86 18.24 18.16 -15.84
CA ASP A 86 18.24 16.95 -16.64
C ASP A 86 18.96 15.84 -15.86
N GLY A 87 18.71 14.57 -16.21
CA GLY A 87 19.38 13.42 -15.60
C GLY A 87 18.52 12.67 -14.58
N ARG A 88 19.19 11.93 -13.69
CA ARG A 88 18.56 10.99 -12.74
C ARG A 88 19.35 10.94 -11.43
N ALA A 89 18.84 10.21 -10.44
CA ALA A 89 19.51 9.93 -9.17
C ALA A 89 21.01 9.65 -9.34
N GLY A 90 21.85 10.54 -8.81
CA GLY A 90 23.31 10.44 -8.87
C GLY A 90 24.00 11.01 -10.10
N GLU A 91 23.27 11.35 -11.16
CA GLU A 91 23.82 11.85 -12.42
C GLU A 91 22.92 12.96 -12.98
N TYR A 92 22.97 14.13 -12.33
CA TYR A 92 22.21 15.30 -12.70
C TYR A 92 23.04 16.30 -13.52
N GLN A 93 22.35 17.07 -14.34
CA GLN A 93 22.85 18.26 -15.03
C GLN A 93 21.92 19.41 -14.68
N VAL A 94 22.41 20.37 -13.91
CA VAL A 94 21.66 21.57 -13.51
C VAL A 94 21.93 22.68 -14.52
N HIS A 95 20.89 23.13 -15.22
CA HIS A 95 20.96 24.17 -16.25
C HIS A 95 20.56 25.51 -15.66
N THR A 96 21.43 26.52 -15.76
CA THR A 96 21.24 27.82 -15.12
C THR A 96 21.42 28.95 -16.12
N LEU A 97 20.65 30.02 -15.99
CA LEU A 97 20.75 31.20 -16.85
C LEU A 97 21.76 32.20 -16.27
N ARG A 98 22.83 32.48 -17.01
CA ARG A 98 23.84 33.48 -16.66
C ARG A 98 24.20 34.29 -17.91
N ASP A 99 24.10 35.61 -17.81
CA ASP A 99 24.44 36.54 -18.91
C ASP A 99 23.76 36.19 -20.25
N ASN A 100 22.48 35.80 -20.19
CA ASN A 100 21.65 35.29 -21.30
C ASN A 100 22.12 33.97 -21.94
N GLU A 101 23.08 33.27 -21.35
CA GLU A 101 23.53 31.94 -21.76
C GLU A 101 23.15 30.86 -20.73
N ILE A 102 23.03 29.62 -21.20
CA ILE A 102 22.77 28.46 -20.35
C ILE A 102 24.10 27.84 -19.95
N VAL A 103 24.41 27.87 -18.66
CA VAL A 103 25.57 27.18 -18.07
C VAL A 103 25.08 25.86 -17.46
N LYS A 104 25.86 24.79 -17.60
CA LYS A 104 25.54 23.46 -17.09
C LYS A 104 26.48 23.09 -15.95
N TYR A 105 25.91 22.57 -14.86
CA TYR A 105 26.66 22.05 -13.73
C TYR A 105 26.32 20.57 -13.53
N PRO A 106 27.30 19.65 -13.64
CA PRO A 106 27.09 18.27 -13.21
C PRO A 106 26.85 18.24 -11.70
N ALA A 107 26.00 17.32 -11.26
CA ALA A 107 25.74 17.07 -9.86
C ALA A 107 25.49 15.59 -9.60
N SER A 108 26.17 15.02 -8.62
CA SER A 108 25.78 13.74 -8.00
C SER A 108 24.67 13.96 -6.96
N THR A 109 24.70 15.11 -6.27
CA THR A 109 23.72 15.48 -5.25
C THR A 109 23.27 16.93 -5.41
N ILE A 110 21.97 17.16 -5.23
CA ILE A 110 21.37 18.49 -5.22
C ILE A 110 20.92 18.78 -3.79
N LEU A 111 21.41 19.89 -3.24
CA LEU A 111 20.95 20.45 -1.97
C LEU A 111 20.07 21.67 -2.26
N TYR A 112 19.02 21.91 -1.50
CA TYR A 112 18.21 23.11 -1.64
C TYR A 112 17.78 23.69 -0.30
N CYS A 113 17.67 25.02 -0.25
CA CYS A 113 17.13 25.73 0.90
C CYS A 113 15.70 26.23 0.64
N GLY A 114 14.91 26.28 1.72
CA GLY A 114 13.56 26.82 1.74
C GLY A 114 12.48 25.81 1.40
N ASN A 115 11.24 26.15 1.76
CA ASN A 115 10.07 25.26 1.68
C ASN A 115 9.56 25.13 0.23
N ASN A 116 10.38 24.60 -0.67
CA ASN A 116 10.02 24.39 -2.08
C ASN A 116 10.18 22.93 -2.49
N ASN A 117 9.12 22.16 -2.28
CA ASN A 117 9.09 20.72 -2.52
C ASN A 117 9.26 20.30 -3.99
N LYS A 118 9.24 21.24 -4.95
CA LYS A 118 9.39 20.94 -6.38
C LYS A 118 10.72 20.26 -6.72
N TRP A 119 11.72 20.34 -5.84
CA TRP A 119 13.03 19.73 -6.01
C TRP A 119 13.11 18.28 -5.52
N LEU A 120 12.14 17.80 -4.72
CA LEU A 120 12.11 16.44 -4.18
C LEU A 120 12.12 15.36 -5.26
N LYS A 121 11.52 15.63 -6.43
CA LYS A 121 11.53 14.74 -7.59
C LYS A 121 12.92 14.49 -8.21
N TYR A 122 13.95 15.20 -7.77
CA TYR A 122 15.35 15.04 -8.18
C TYR A 122 16.20 14.48 -7.03
N ASP A 123 15.61 13.70 -6.11
CA ASP A 123 16.24 13.19 -4.90
C ASP A 123 16.98 14.27 -4.08
N ALA A 124 16.54 15.52 -4.22
CA ALA A 124 17.22 16.66 -3.62
C ALA A 124 17.06 16.62 -2.09
N ILE A 125 18.09 17.06 -1.38
CA ILE A 125 18.09 17.09 0.08
C ILE A 125 17.78 18.53 0.51
N GLU A 126 16.69 18.68 1.24
CA GLU A 126 16.35 19.96 1.87
C GLU A 126 17.28 20.18 3.07
N PHE A 127 17.78 21.41 3.24
CA PHE A 127 18.58 21.78 4.40
C PHE A 127 18.02 22.98 5.16
N HIS A 128 17.71 22.76 6.45
CA HIS A 128 17.30 23.79 7.41
C HIS A 128 18.23 23.86 8.64
N GLY A 129 19.54 23.72 8.43
CA GLY A 129 20.54 24.01 9.48
C GLY A 129 21.10 22.81 10.26
N ASN A 130 20.60 21.58 10.08
CA ASN A 130 21.29 20.38 10.60
C ASN A 130 22.34 19.86 9.60
N ILE A 131 23.46 20.57 9.53
CA ILE A 131 24.53 20.34 8.55
C ILE A 131 25.16 18.95 8.72
N SER A 132 25.29 18.44 9.95
CA SER A 132 25.97 17.16 10.19
C SER A 132 25.20 15.99 9.57
N ARG A 133 23.87 15.94 9.74
CA ARG A 133 23.05 14.88 9.13
C ARG A 133 23.11 14.92 7.61
N ILE A 134 23.11 16.11 7.02
CA ILE A 134 23.22 16.28 5.57
C ILE A 134 24.59 15.83 5.09
N ALA A 135 25.66 16.17 5.82
CA ALA A 135 27.00 15.75 5.49
C ALA A 135 27.13 14.22 5.52
N ASP A 136 26.59 13.55 6.54
CA ASP A 136 26.56 12.08 6.63
C ASP A 136 25.78 11.46 5.47
N GLN A 137 24.62 12.04 5.12
CA GLN A 137 23.80 11.58 4.01
C GLN A 137 24.49 11.73 2.65
N VAL A 138 25.10 12.89 2.40
CA VAL A 138 25.90 13.17 1.19
C VAL A 138 27.09 12.22 1.11
N LYS A 139 27.78 12.00 2.22
CA LYS A 139 28.90 11.05 2.30
C LYS A 139 28.45 9.64 1.97
N ALA A 140 27.35 9.16 2.55
CA ALA A 140 26.80 7.84 2.24
C ALA A 140 26.38 7.69 0.76
N ARG A 141 25.90 8.76 0.11
CA ARG A 141 25.68 8.75 -1.35
C ARG A 141 26.98 8.66 -2.13
N SER A 142 28.03 9.34 -1.68
CA SER A 142 29.31 9.43 -2.37
C SER A 142 30.11 8.12 -2.42
N GLU A 143 29.87 7.24 -1.44
CA GLU A 143 30.51 5.93 -1.29
C GLU A 143 29.89 4.85 -2.20
N LYS A 144 28.79 5.16 -2.89
CA LYS A 144 28.09 4.23 -3.78
C LYS A 144 28.68 4.27 -5.20
N ASN A 145 28.80 3.10 -5.82
CA ASN A 145 29.22 2.98 -7.22
C ASN A 145 28.03 2.84 -8.19
N SER A 146 26.85 2.53 -7.67
CA SER A 146 25.59 2.49 -8.41
C SER A 146 24.39 2.75 -7.49
N PHE A 147 23.27 3.17 -8.09
CA PHE A 147 21.97 3.17 -7.42
C PHE A 147 21.07 2.11 -8.07
N VAL A 148 20.46 1.26 -7.24
CA VAL A 148 19.49 0.27 -7.73
C VAL A 148 18.09 0.76 -7.39
N LYS A 149 17.21 0.77 -8.39
CA LYS A 149 15.77 0.92 -8.13
C LYS A 149 15.27 -0.34 -7.44
N THR A 150 14.91 -0.24 -6.16
CA THR A 150 14.48 -1.42 -5.37
C THR A 150 13.02 -1.37 -4.94
N LEU A 151 12.34 -0.23 -5.14
CA LEU A 151 10.96 -0.03 -4.74
C LEU A 151 10.09 0.46 -5.91
N LEU A 152 8.84 0.02 -5.89
CA LEU A 152 7.73 0.48 -6.72
C LEU A 152 6.74 1.21 -5.82
N PHE A 153 6.19 2.31 -6.32
CA PHE A 153 5.17 3.08 -5.61
C PHE A 153 3.96 3.32 -6.51
N ASN A 154 2.78 2.92 -6.03
CA ASN A 154 1.51 3.16 -6.71
C ASN A 154 0.70 4.21 -5.95
N GLU A 155 0.71 5.44 -6.46
CA GLU A 155 -0.01 6.56 -5.88
C GLU A 155 -1.54 6.33 -5.84
N GLY A 156 -2.08 5.62 -6.84
CA GLY A 156 -3.50 5.27 -6.92
C GLY A 156 -3.96 4.30 -5.83
N GLN A 157 -3.05 3.54 -5.22
CA GLN A 157 -3.33 2.62 -4.11
C GLN A 157 -2.90 3.16 -2.74
N CYS A 158 -2.16 4.27 -2.70
CA CYS A 158 -1.58 4.79 -1.46
C CYS A 158 -2.62 5.53 -0.60
N ASP A 159 -2.81 5.14 0.66
CA ASP A 159 -3.76 5.80 1.58
C ASP A 159 -3.30 7.18 2.10
N TYR A 160 -2.05 7.56 1.85
CA TYR A 160 -1.57 8.92 2.08
C TYR A 160 -1.93 9.84 0.90
N ALA A 161 -1.73 9.36 -0.33
CA ALA A 161 -1.73 10.23 -1.50
C ALA A 161 -3.11 10.86 -1.80
N GLY A 162 -3.12 12.19 -1.92
CA GLY A 162 -4.29 13.01 -2.19
C GLY A 162 -5.23 13.21 -0.99
N LYS A 163 -4.78 12.93 0.25
CA LYS A 163 -5.60 13.02 1.47
C LYS A 163 -5.17 14.18 2.36
N ASP A 164 -6.14 14.80 3.03
CA ASP A 164 -5.93 15.91 3.97
C ASP A 164 -5.67 15.44 5.40
N SER A 165 -6.49 14.52 5.94
CA SER A 165 -6.33 13.82 7.23
C SER A 165 -7.57 12.94 7.51
N PRO A 166 -7.48 11.81 8.24
CA PRO A 166 -6.27 11.13 8.72
C PRO A 166 -5.53 10.40 7.59
N ALA A 167 -4.23 10.65 7.41
CA ALA A 167 -3.43 10.03 6.35
C ALA A 167 -2.48 8.94 6.90
N CYS A 168 -2.35 7.82 6.19
CA CYS A 168 -1.45 6.73 6.59
C CYS A 168 0.02 7.17 6.44
N ARG A 169 0.84 7.02 7.49
CA ARG A 169 2.28 7.36 7.50
C ARG A 169 3.21 6.19 7.73
N ALA A 170 2.69 4.96 7.81
CA ALA A 170 3.45 3.79 8.26
C ALA A 170 4.81 3.62 7.55
N CYS A 171 4.84 3.78 6.22
CA CYS A 171 6.09 3.66 5.46
C CYS A 171 7.08 4.81 5.72
N LEU A 172 6.60 6.04 5.89
CA LEU A 172 7.42 7.20 6.25
C LEU A 172 8.04 6.99 7.63
N ASP A 173 7.24 6.54 8.60
CA ASP A 173 7.66 6.36 9.99
C ASP A 173 8.63 5.17 10.15
N SER A 174 8.51 4.14 9.29
CA SER A 174 9.43 2.99 9.25
C SER A 174 10.79 3.27 8.58
N CYS A 175 10.93 4.38 7.86
CA CYS A 175 12.10 4.62 7.00
C CYS A 175 13.23 5.34 7.75
N GLU A 176 14.12 4.57 8.37
CA GLU A 176 15.26 5.11 9.14
C GLU A 176 16.25 5.92 8.29
N TYR A 177 16.35 5.61 6.99
CA TYR A 177 17.26 6.26 6.05
C TYR A 177 16.68 7.51 5.39
N SER A 178 15.44 7.89 5.71
CA SER A 178 14.74 9.03 5.09
C SER A 178 14.67 8.95 3.55
N ALA A 179 14.65 7.73 3.00
CA ALA A 179 14.47 7.51 1.57
C ALA A 179 13.03 7.82 1.11
N LEU A 180 12.06 7.72 2.02
CA LEU A 180 10.69 8.17 1.77
C LEU A 180 10.51 9.56 2.37
N VAL A 181 10.16 10.52 1.53
CA VAL A 181 9.97 11.92 1.92
C VAL A 181 8.55 12.34 1.67
N GLU A 182 7.96 12.95 2.68
CA GLU A 182 6.62 13.48 2.60
C GLU A 182 6.59 14.81 1.82
N ASP A 183 5.67 14.93 0.86
CA ASP A 183 5.32 16.21 0.24
C ASP A 183 3.90 16.58 0.64
N THR A 184 3.79 17.44 1.64
CA THR A 184 2.53 17.96 2.18
C THR A 184 1.82 18.90 1.20
N THR A 185 2.55 19.52 0.26
CA THR A 185 1.97 20.44 -0.72
C THR A 185 1.28 19.67 -1.83
N ALA A 186 1.98 18.69 -2.42
CA ALA A 186 1.41 17.82 -3.43
C ALA A 186 0.56 16.69 -2.84
N LYS A 187 0.56 16.51 -1.50
CA LYS A 187 -0.09 15.42 -0.77
C LYS A 187 0.34 14.06 -1.33
N THR A 188 1.65 13.86 -1.49
CA THR A 188 2.21 12.61 -2.01
C THR A 188 3.49 12.23 -1.27
N ILE A 189 4.07 11.07 -1.61
CA ILE A 189 5.33 10.59 -1.06
C ILE A 189 6.35 10.51 -2.19
N HIS A 190 7.51 11.12 -2.00
CA HIS A 190 8.65 10.99 -2.92
C HIS A 190 9.60 9.92 -2.41
N LEU A 191 10.00 9.03 -3.31
CA LEU A 191 11.05 8.04 -3.06
C LEU A 191 12.39 8.60 -3.55
N ARG A 192 13.29 8.93 -2.61
CA ARG A 192 14.69 9.21 -2.88
C ARG A 192 15.45 7.92 -3.04
N MET A 193 15.65 7.51 -4.29
CA MET A 193 16.35 6.28 -4.65
C MET A 193 17.80 6.31 -4.19
N SER A 194 18.43 7.48 -4.18
CA SER A 194 19.81 7.64 -3.71
C SER A 194 20.00 7.30 -2.23
N ASP A 195 18.94 7.34 -1.42
CA ASP A 195 19.02 7.08 0.03
C ASP A 195 18.50 5.69 0.43
N CYS A 196 17.80 5.01 -0.47
CA CYS A 196 17.25 3.69 -0.18
C CYS A 196 18.37 2.65 0.03
N THR A 197 18.23 1.84 1.07
CA THR A 197 19.12 0.71 1.40
C THR A 197 18.51 -0.64 1.05
N ALA A 198 17.31 -0.66 0.46
CA ALA A 198 16.56 -1.87 0.13
C ALA A 198 16.19 -2.76 1.33
N CYS A 199 16.13 -2.21 2.54
CA CYS A 199 15.84 -2.98 3.77
C CYS A 199 14.41 -3.56 3.86
N GLY A 200 13.48 -3.10 3.01
CA GLY A 200 12.12 -3.63 2.92
C GLY A 200 11.14 -3.19 4.01
N ALA A 201 11.57 -2.41 5.01
CA ALA A 201 10.70 -1.99 6.13
C ALA A 201 9.41 -1.29 5.68
N CYS A 202 9.49 -0.45 4.64
CA CYS A 202 8.31 0.24 4.11
C CYS A 202 7.31 -0.70 3.40
N VAL A 203 7.80 -1.76 2.76
CA VAL A 203 6.95 -2.80 2.14
C VAL A 203 6.24 -3.60 3.24
N SER A 204 6.96 -3.93 4.31
CA SER A 204 6.44 -4.75 5.40
C SER A 204 5.24 -4.11 6.09
N VAL A 205 5.28 -2.79 6.28
CA VAL A 205 4.23 -2.04 6.96
C VAL A 205 3.16 -1.47 6.03
N CYS A 206 3.28 -1.59 4.70
CA CYS A 206 2.33 -0.97 3.77
C CYS A 206 0.99 -1.73 3.76
N PRO A 207 -0.09 -1.19 4.34
CA PRO A 207 -1.34 -1.93 4.42
C PRO A 207 -1.99 -2.08 3.04
N SER A 208 -1.90 -1.09 2.16
CA SER A 208 -2.58 -1.12 0.87
C SER A 208 -1.83 -1.90 -0.23
N GLY A 209 -0.57 -2.27 0.00
CA GLY A 209 0.31 -2.84 -1.02
C GLY A 209 0.78 -1.82 -2.06
N ALA A 210 0.66 -0.52 -1.78
CA ALA A 210 1.09 0.56 -2.67
C ALA A 210 2.62 0.67 -2.81
N ILE A 211 3.39 0.25 -1.80
CA ILE A 211 4.85 0.16 -1.88
C ILE A 211 5.23 -1.31 -1.98
N GLN A 212 5.99 -1.67 -3.00
CA GLN A 212 6.42 -3.03 -3.28
C GLN A 212 7.91 -3.07 -3.58
N ASN A 213 8.55 -4.22 -3.36
CA ASN A 213 9.90 -4.44 -3.86
C ASN A 213 9.87 -4.75 -5.36
N THR A 214 10.89 -4.32 -6.08
CA THR A 214 11.00 -4.53 -7.53
C THR A 214 11.18 -5.99 -7.93
N ASN A 215 11.95 -6.77 -7.15
CA ASN A 215 12.29 -8.16 -7.43
C ASN A 215 11.16 -9.12 -7.00
N ILE A 216 10.36 -8.73 -6.00
CA ILE A 216 9.20 -9.50 -5.52
C ILE A 216 7.98 -8.58 -5.43
N ASN A 217 7.58 -8.09 -6.59
CA ASN A 217 6.31 -7.38 -6.70
C ASN A 217 5.14 -8.38 -6.75
N VAL A 218 3.93 -7.87 -6.58
CA VAL A 218 2.72 -8.70 -6.47
C VAL A 218 2.46 -9.52 -7.74
N SER A 219 2.73 -8.95 -8.92
CA SER A 219 2.57 -9.65 -10.20
C SER A 219 3.53 -10.82 -10.32
N GLY A 220 4.82 -10.59 -10.04
CA GLY A 220 5.85 -11.62 -10.05
C GLY A 220 5.56 -12.74 -9.06
N LEU A 221 5.16 -12.40 -7.83
CA LEU A 221 4.80 -13.41 -6.82
C LEU A 221 3.61 -14.25 -7.26
N ILE A 222 2.53 -13.63 -7.74
CA ILE A 222 1.35 -14.39 -8.21
C ILE A 222 1.76 -15.31 -9.36
N SER A 223 2.47 -14.78 -10.36
CA SER A 223 2.95 -15.55 -11.50
C SER A 223 3.80 -16.75 -11.07
N ALA A 224 4.71 -16.56 -10.11
CA ALA A 224 5.51 -17.64 -9.55
C ALA A 224 4.63 -18.72 -8.89
N LEU A 225 3.68 -18.31 -8.05
CA LEU A 225 2.83 -19.24 -7.29
C LEU A 225 1.80 -19.98 -8.16
N GLU A 226 1.32 -19.39 -9.26
CA GLU A 226 0.43 -20.10 -10.21
C GLU A 226 1.13 -21.27 -10.89
N ASN A 227 2.45 -21.18 -11.10
CA ASN A 227 3.24 -22.26 -11.71
C ASN A 227 3.62 -23.38 -10.71
N THR A 228 3.46 -23.13 -9.41
CA THR A 228 3.86 -24.05 -8.34
C THR A 228 2.72 -24.38 -7.40
N GLN A 229 1.48 -24.32 -7.90
CA GLN A 229 0.32 -24.59 -7.07
C GLN A 229 0.43 -25.98 -6.44
N GLY A 230 0.30 -26.01 -5.11
CA GLY A 230 0.43 -27.23 -4.33
C GLY A 230 1.85 -27.78 -4.23
N TYR A 231 2.89 -27.03 -4.57
CA TYR A 231 4.22 -27.31 -4.04
C TYR A 231 4.34 -26.67 -2.65
N GLY A 232 5.08 -27.30 -1.76
CA GLY A 232 5.57 -26.64 -0.55
C GLY A 232 6.48 -25.48 -0.94
N VAL A 233 6.59 -24.45 -0.09
CA VAL A 233 7.40 -23.27 -0.40
C VAL A 233 8.39 -23.01 0.73
N LEU A 234 9.69 -23.09 0.43
CA LEU A 234 10.74 -22.56 1.27
C LEU A 234 11.02 -21.10 0.89
N ILE A 235 10.79 -20.17 1.80
CA ILE A 235 11.15 -18.77 1.64
C ILE A 235 12.56 -18.58 2.21
N ALA A 236 13.55 -18.30 1.36
CA ALA A 236 14.95 -18.21 1.78
C ALA A 236 15.71 -17.08 1.06
N THR A 237 16.78 -16.56 1.67
CA THR A 237 17.74 -15.72 0.93
C THR A 237 18.81 -16.59 0.28
N ASP A 238 19.48 -16.07 -0.75
CA ASP A 238 20.62 -16.77 -1.36
C ASP A 238 21.72 -17.08 -0.34
N ALA A 239 21.92 -16.19 0.64
CA ALA A 239 22.89 -16.39 1.71
C ALA A 239 22.54 -17.56 2.65
N ASP A 240 21.24 -17.86 2.80
CA ASP A 240 20.78 -19.01 3.57
C ASP A 240 20.98 -20.30 2.77
N LEU A 241 20.63 -20.29 1.49
CA LEU A 241 20.79 -21.44 0.59
C LEU A 241 22.27 -21.87 0.48
N MET A 242 23.22 -20.95 0.60
CA MET A 242 24.66 -21.29 0.64
C MET A 242 25.10 -22.01 1.93
N LYS A 243 24.37 -21.84 3.03
CA LYS A 243 24.77 -22.32 4.37
C LYS A 243 23.94 -23.49 4.85
N LEU A 244 22.70 -23.57 4.39
CA LEU A 244 21.75 -24.58 4.79
C LEU A 244 22.22 -25.93 4.23
N SER A 245 22.20 -26.96 5.07
CA SER A 245 22.48 -28.36 4.67
C SER A 245 21.35 -29.30 5.06
N THR A 246 20.27 -28.74 5.60
CA THR A 246 19.11 -29.49 6.05
C THR A 246 18.36 -30.03 4.83
N PRO A 247 17.99 -31.33 4.81
CA PRO A 247 17.20 -31.88 3.70
C PRO A 247 15.87 -31.15 3.54
N ILE A 248 15.49 -30.87 2.29
CA ILE A 248 14.17 -30.32 1.94
C ILE A 248 13.21 -31.46 1.59
N TYR A 249 11.95 -31.27 1.98
CA TYR A 249 10.87 -32.22 1.71
C TYR A 249 10.51 -32.31 0.22
N SER A 250 10.00 -33.47 -0.20
CA SER A 250 9.55 -33.69 -1.57
C SER A 250 8.48 -32.68 -2.00
N GLU A 251 8.49 -32.30 -3.28
CA GLU A 251 7.57 -31.33 -3.87
C GLU A 251 7.62 -29.95 -3.21
N THR A 252 8.82 -29.49 -2.83
CA THR A 252 9.04 -28.15 -2.28
C THR A 252 9.91 -27.30 -3.21
N VAL A 253 9.43 -26.11 -3.55
CA VAL A 253 10.16 -25.09 -4.31
C VAL A 253 10.74 -24.04 -3.36
N VAL A 254 11.71 -23.28 -3.86
CA VAL A 254 12.30 -22.15 -3.13
C VAL A 254 11.77 -20.84 -3.70
N LEU A 255 11.24 -19.98 -2.84
CA LEU A 255 10.98 -18.59 -3.15
C LEU A 255 12.16 -17.76 -2.62
N SER A 256 13.10 -17.42 -3.50
CA SER A 256 14.24 -16.59 -3.14
C SER A 256 13.80 -15.16 -2.82
N VAL A 257 14.16 -14.66 -1.64
CA VAL A 257 13.87 -13.29 -1.20
C VAL A 257 15.15 -12.47 -0.98
N PRO A 258 15.20 -11.18 -1.38
CA PRO A 258 16.35 -10.32 -1.08
C PRO A 258 16.60 -10.17 0.43
N ASN A 259 15.51 -10.12 1.21
CA ASN A 259 15.51 -10.16 2.66
C ASN A 259 14.10 -10.51 3.18
N TYR A 260 14.04 -10.98 4.41
CA TYR A 260 12.79 -11.45 5.03
C TYR A 260 11.82 -10.35 5.44
N THR A 261 12.31 -9.12 5.63
CA THR A 261 11.47 -7.98 6.02
C THR A 261 10.36 -7.72 4.99
N LEU A 262 10.59 -8.05 3.71
CA LEU A 262 9.62 -7.89 2.63
C LEU A 262 8.34 -8.71 2.80
N ILE A 263 8.41 -9.82 3.54
CA ILE A 263 7.29 -10.76 3.66
C ILE A 263 6.43 -10.38 4.87
N ASN A 264 5.36 -9.63 4.61
CA ASN A 264 4.31 -9.35 5.60
C ASN A 264 3.15 -10.35 5.51
N GLU A 265 2.13 -10.14 6.36
CA GLU A 265 0.95 -11.01 6.46
C GLU A 265 0.21 -11.24 5.15
N LEU A 266 0.11 -10.22 4.28
CA LEU A 266 -0.62 -10.33 3.02
C LEU A 266 0.15 -11.19 2.02
N TYR A 267 1.45 -10.96 1.88
CA TYR A 267 2.33 -11.79 1.04
C TYR A 267 2.33 -13.25 1.53
N LEU A 268 2.49 -13.45 2.84
CA LEU A 268 2.55 -14.77 3.44
C LEU A 268 1.21 -15.52 3.34
N SER A 269 0.08 -14.83 3.53
CA SER A 269 -1.25 -15.41 3.33
C SER A 269 -1.45 -15.91 1.90
N LEU A 270 -0.98 -15.16 0.90
CA LEU A 270 -1.07 -15.55 -0.50
C LEU A 270 -0.24 -16.80 -0.81
N ILE A 271 0.98 -16.89 -0.25
CA ILE A 271 1.85 -18.06 -0.38
C ILE A 271 1.18 -19.29 0.26
N VAL A 272 0.67 -19.15 1.48
CA VAL A 272 -0.05 -20.22 2.20
C VAL A 272 -1.25 -20.74 1.39
N LEU A 273 -2.05 -19.83 0.83
CA LEU A 273 -3.21 -20.18 0.00
C LEU A 273 -2.84 -21.03 -1.22
N LYS A 274 -1.70 -20.71 -1.86
CA LYS A 274 -1.23 -21.37 -3.09
C LYS A 274 -0.41 -22.64 -2.83
N SER A 275 0.18 -22.79 -1.65
CA SER A 275 0.92 -24.00 -1.25
C SER A 275 0.06 -25.05 -0.54
N GLY A 276 -1.15 -24.68 -0.06
CA GLY A 276 -1.97 -25.55 0.78
C GLY A 276 -1.51 -25.56 2.25
N GLY A 277 -0.83 -24.50 2.67
CA GLY A 277 -0.30 -24.35 4.03
C GLY A 277 0.93 -25.20 4.31
N GLU A 278 1.76 -25.47 3.29
CA GLU A 278 3.10 -26.09 3.45
C GLU A 278 4.15 -25.01 3.13
N VAL A 279 4.45 -24.14 4.10
CA VAL A 279 5.39 -23.00 3.94
C VAL A 279 6.45 -23.04 5.01
N TYR A 280 7.71 -22.81 4.62
CA TYR A 280 8.86 -22.92 5.51
C TYR A 280 9.79 -21.72 5.39
N PHE A 281 10.44 -21.37 6.49
CA PHE A 281 11.68 -20.60 6.52
C PHE A 281 12.87 -21.50 6.89
N PRO A 282 14.12 -21.10 6.65
CA PRO A 282 15.27 -21.88 7.12
C PRO A 282 15.30 -22.02 8.64
N ASP A 283 15.20 -20.89 9.36
CA ASP A 283 15.23 -20.82 10.83
C ASP A 283 14.46 -19.57 11.30
N MET A 284 13.33 -19.76 11.99
CA MET A 284 12.50 -18.64 12.45
C MET A 284 13.19 -17.73 13.46
N SER A 285 14.12 -18.28 14.26
CA SER A 285 14.79 -17.52 15.33
C SER A 285 15.68 -16.40 14.79
N THR A 286 16.06 -16.48 13.53
CA THR A 286 16.91 -15.51 12.84
C THR A 286 16.13 -14.44 12.08
N LEU A 287 14.81 -14.59 11.97
CA LEU A 287 13.98 -13.69 11.17
C LEU A 287 13.77 -12.34 11.85
N PRO A 288 13.53 -11.25 11.09
CA PRO A 288 13.13 -9.96 11.66
C PRO A 288 11.84 -10.09 12.50
N VAL A 289 11.74 -9.28 13.57
CA VAL A 289 10.56 -9.26 14.46
C VAL A 289 9.25 -9.03 13.71
N SER A 290 9.27 -8.20 12.66
CA SER A 290 8.09 -7.96 11.81
C SER A 290 7.65 -9.22 11.08
N THR A 291 8.59 -10.02 10.57
CA THR A 291 8.30 -11.27 9.85
C THR A 291 7.82 -12.34 10.81
N GLN A 292 8.44 -12.47 12.00
CA GLN A 292 7.97 -13.37 13.05
C GLN A 292 6.53 -13.03 13.48
N SER A 293 6.22 -11.74 13.64
CA SER A 293 4.86 -11.28 13.98
C SER A 293 3.87 -11.64 12.88
N ALA A 294 4.24 -11.46 11.61
CA ALA A 294 3.41 -11.84 10.48
C ALA A 294 3.15 -13.36 10.43
N ILE A 295 4.17 -14.19 10.72
CA ILE A 295 4.03 -15.65 10.82
C ILE A 295 3.04 -16.03 11.92
N CYS A 296 3.17 -15.45 13.12
CA CYS A 296 2.24 -15.71 14.22
C CYS A 296 0.79 -15.39 13.84
N ASN A 297 0.55 -14.24 13.20
CA ASN A 297 -0.78 -13.83 12.80
C ASN A 297 -1.34 -14.71 11.68
N VAL A 298 -0.53 -15.09 10.69
CA VAL A 298 -0.94 -16.02 9.62
C VAL A 298 -1.23 -17.41 10.18
N ASN A 299 -0.38 -17.96 11.04
CA ASN A 299 -0.64 -19.25 11.69
C ASN A 299 -1.96 -19.22 12.48
N ARG A 300 -2.27 -18.11 13.16
CA ARG A 300 -3.54 -17.92 13.86
C ARG A 300 -4.74 -17.85 12.91
N ILE A 301 -4.60 -17.20 11.75
CA ILE A 301 -5.67 -17.09 10.73
C ILE A 301 -6.00 -18.45 10.10
N PHE A 302 -5.00 -19.32 9.94
CA PHE A 302 -5.17 -20.61 9.27
C PHE A 302 -5.26 -21.80 10.23
N GLU A 303 -5.31 -21.56 11.54
CA GLU A 303 -5.24 -22.61 12.57
C GLU A 303 -6.32 -23.69 12.43
N ARG A 304 -7.49 -23.32 11.90
CA ARG A 304 -8.60 -24.26 11.70
C ARG A 304 -8.27 -25.39 10.71
N PHE A 305 -7.32 -25.16 9.81
CA PHE A 305 -6.91 -26.15 8.81
C PHE A 305 -5.80 -27.04 9.35
N GLY A 306 -4.93 -26.50 10.20
CA GLY A 306 -3.91 -27.25 10.90
C GLY A 306 -2.99 -26.33 11.70
N GLU A 307 -2.22 -26.93 12.60
CA GLU A 307 -1.23 -26.21 13.39
C GLU A 307 -0.04 -25.79 12.52
N ASN A 308 0.39 -24.54 12.66
CA ASN A 308 1.63 -24.00 12.08
C ASN A 308 1.77 -24.20 10.56
N VAL A 309 0.82 -23.66 9.78
CA VAL A 309 0.88 -23.68 8.30
C VAL A 309 2.11 -22.96 7.71
N VAL A 310 2.78 -22.17 8.54
CA VAL A 310 4.11 -21.62 8.31
C VAL A 310 5.03 -22.10 9.43
N GLY A 311 6.08 -22.82 9.05
CA GLY A 311 7.09 -23.40 9.93
C GLY A 311 8.52 -22.96 9.58
N ASP A 312 9.51 -23.54 10.26
CA ASP A 312 10.89 -23.59 9.75
C ASP A 312 11.39 -25.02 9.59
N ILE A 313 12.41 -25.19 8.76
CA ILE A 313 12.95 -26.51 8.45
C ILE A 313 13.72 -27.11 9.64
N VAL A 314 14.39 -26.26 10.44
CA VAL A 314 15.27 -26.73 11.54
C VAL A 314 14.49 -27.32 12.72
N SER A 315 13.36 -26.74 13.08
CA SER A 315 12.57 -27.12 14.25
C SER A 315 11.32 -27.94 13.91
N SER A 316 10.83 -27.90 12.67
CA SER A 316 9.62 -28.63 12.28
C SER A 316 9.95 -30.02 11.74
N SER A 317 9.32 -31.06 12.28
CA SER A 317 9.10 -32.27 11.47
C SER A 317 8.06 -31.92 10.40
N ARG A 318 8.30 -32.30 9.13
CA ARG A 318 7.44 -31.98 7.98
C ARG A 318 5.97 -31.96 8.40
N HIS A 319 5.28 -30.85 8.21
CA HIS A 319 3.82 -30.84 8.31
C HIS A 319 3.25 -31.03 6.91
N ALA A 320 2.29 -31.93 6.80
CA ALA A 320 1.60 -32.15 5.53
C ALA A 320 0.76 -30.92 5.18
N LYS A 321 0.47 -30.74 3.88
CA LYS A 321 -0.55 -29.78 3.43
C LYS A 321 -1.82 -29.97 4.23
N VAL A 322 -2.32 -28.86 4.76
CA VAL A 322 -3.45 -28.84 5.70
C VAL A 322 -4.78 -28.56 5.01
N PHE A 323 -4.73 -28.03 3.78
CA PHE A 323 -5.91 -27.84 2.92
C PHE A 323 -5.54 -27.94 1.45
N THR A 324 -6.54 -28.14 0.60
CA THR A 324 -6.35 -28.16 -0.86
C THR A 324 -5.95 -26.76 -1.36
N PRO A 325 -4.77 -26.60 -2.00
CA PRO A 325 -4.33 -25.33 -2.55
C PRO A 325 -5.36 -24.74 -3.51
N ILE A 326 -5.56 -23.42 -3.47
CA ILE A 326 -6.59 -22.78 -4.29
C ILE A 326 -6.21 -22.77 -5.79
N GLU A 327 -7.16 -23.19 -6.64
CA GLU A 327 -7.03 -23.12 -8.11
C GLU A 327 -7.43 -21.75 -8.69
N ARG A 328 -7.98 -20.86 -7.86
CA ARG A 328 -8.42 -19.53 -8.31
C ARG A 328 -7.22 -18.73 -8.80
N ARG A 329 -7.25 -18.33 -10.07
CA ARG A 329 -6.27 -17.40 -10.64
C ARG A 329 -6.44 -16.00 -10.08
N LEU A 330 -5.32 -15.36 -9.71
CA LEU A 330 -5.30 -14.05 -9.04
C LEU A 330 -4.53 -12.98 -9.81
N ASP A 331 -4.16 -13.24 -11.07
CA ASP A 331 -3.34 -12.36 -11.89
C ASP A 331 -3.92 -10.94 -11.98
N ASN A 332 -3.04 -9.94 -11.96
CA ASN A 332 -3.36 -8.51 -12.05
C ASN A 332 -4.24 -7.95 -10.92
N LEU A 333 -4.59 -8.74 -9.91
CA LEU A 333 -5.31 -8.24 -8.74
C LEU A 333 -4.36 -7.48 -7.80
N PRO A 334 -4.81 -6.37 -7.19
CA PRO A 334 -4.11 -5.78 -6.05
C PRO A 334 -3.95 -6.81 -4.91
N LEU A 335 -2.85 -6.75 -4.17
CA LEU A 335 -2.48 -7.75 -3.16
C LEU A 335 -3.62 -8.11 -2.19
N ARG A 336 -4.29 -7.11 -1.61
CA ARG A 336 -5.42 -7.36 -0.69
C ARG A 336 -6.59 -8.07 -1.35
N LEU A 337 -6.91 -7.70 -2.58
CA LEU A 337 -8.00 -8.33 -3.31
C LEU A 337 -7.62 -9.78 -3.66
N ALA A 338 -6.38 -10.03 -4.06
CA ALA A 338 -5.87 -11.38 -4.27
C ALA A 338 -6.02 -12.27 -3.02
N VAL A 339 -5.64 -11.74 -1.84
CA VAL A 339 -5.80 -12.46 -0.57
C VAL A 339 -7.29 -12.65 -0.22
N SER A 340 -8.14 -11.63 -0.38
CA SER A 340 -9.59 -11.72 -0.13
C SER A 340 -10.24 -12.81 -0.99
N GLU A 341 -9.93 -12.81 -2.28
CA GLU A 341 -10.45 -13.78 -3.26
C GLU A 341 -9.95 -15.20 -2.96
N GLY A 342 -8.70 -15.35 -2.54
CA GLY A 342 -8.14 -16.63 -2.14
C GLY A 342 -8.75 -17.18 -0.85
N MET A 343 -8.93 -16.34 0.17
CA MET A 343 -9.63 -16.73 1.41
C MET A 343 -11.08 -17.15 1.16
N ASN A 344 -11.81 -16.42 0.32
CA ASN A 344 -13.19 -16.78 -0.07
C ASN A 344 -13.25 -18.11 -0.85
N ALA A 345 -12.20 -18.45 -1.60
CA ALA A 345 -12.13 -19.71 -2.36
C ALA A 345 -12.00 -20.95 -1.46
N LEU A 346 -11.44 -20.83 -0.25
CA LEU A 346 -11.34 -21.95 0.70
C LEU A 346 -12.69 -22.42 1.25
N LYS A 347 -13.70 -21.53 1.31
CA LYS A 347 -15.01 -21.79 1.94
C LYS A 347 -14.87 -22.31 3.38
N GLY A 348 -15.94 -22.87 3.96
CA GLY A 348 -15.90 -23.50 5.29
C GLY A 348 -15.64 -22.52 6.44
N TYR A 349 -16.37 -21.41 6.48
CA TYR A 349 -16.27 -20.37 7.51
C TYR A 349 -16.53 -20.94 8.92
N SER A 350 -15.60 -20.74 9.86
CA SER A 350 -15.74 -21.19 11.25
C SER A 350 -16.53 -20.20 12.12
N ASN A 351 -16.75 -18.97 11.64
CA ASN A 351 -17.24 -17.82 12.40
C ASN A 351 -16.35 -17.47 13.62
N ALA A 352 -15.10 -17.94 13.64
CA ALA A 352 -14.13 -17.51 14.63
C ALA A 352 -13.75 -16.04 14.41
N SER A 353 -13.32 -15.38 15.49
CA SER A 353 -12.86 -14.01 15.42
C SER A 353 -11.67 -13.80 16.32
N TYR A 354 -10.64 -13.14 15.78
CA TYR A 354 -9.36 -12.95 16.44
C TYR A 354 -9.02 -11.47 16.55
N THR A 355 -8.28 -11.14 17.60
CA THR A 355 -7.55 -9.87 17.72
C THR A 355 -6.08 -10.20 17.54
N LEU A 356 -5.51 -9.68 16.46
CA LEU A 356 -4.15 -9.93 16.00
C LEU A 356 -3.29 -8.69 16.29
N PRO A 357 -2.21 -8.82 17.08
CA PRO A 357 -1.32 -7.70 17.37
C PRO A 357 -0.66 -7.17 16.10
N GLN A 358 -0.65 -5.85 15.91
CA GLN A 358 0.05 -5.15 14.81
C GLN A 358 -0.28 -5.69 13.40
N SER A 359 -1.49 -6.24 13.22
CA SER A 359 -1.89 -6.87 11.95
C SER A 359 -2.31 -5.86 10.88
N LEU A 360 -2.13 -6.26 9.63
CA LEU A 360 -2.63 -5.56 8.44
C LEU A 360 -4.11 -5.86 8.18
N PHE A 361 -4.72 -6.84 8.84
CA PHE A 361 -6.15 -7.12 8.75
C PHE A 361 -6.93 -6.25 9.75
N ASN A 362 -8.04 -5.69 9.29
CA ASN A 362 -8.84 -4.75 10.04
C ASN A 362 -10.32 -5.00 9.79
N ASP A 363 -11.14 -4.61 10.74
CA ASP A 363 -12.58 -4.77 10.65
C ASP A 363 -13.29 -3.43 10.83
N LEU A 364 -14.53 -3.36 10.37
CA LEU A 364 -15.36 -2.17 10.41
C LEU A 364 -16.77 -2.55 10.84
N HIS A 365 -17.32 -1.81 11.78
CA HIS A 365 -18.71 -1.94 12.20
C HIS A 365 -19.52 -0.74 11.72
N VAL A 366 -20.72 -0.98 11.20
CA VAL A 366 -21.68 0.06 10.82
C VAL A 366 -22.94 -0.12 11.66
N SER A 367 -23.31 0.90 12.44
CA SER A 367 -24.52 0.88 13.26
C SER A 367 -25.78 1.26 12.48
N ASP A 368 -26.93 1.05 13.11
CA ASP A 368 -28.25 1.35 12.56
C ASP A 368 -28.53 2.86 12.39
N THR A 369 -27.71 3.74 12.96
CA THR A 369 -27.84 5.20 12.80
C THR A 369 -27.38 5.70 11.43
N CYS A 370 -26.81 4.82 10.59
CA CYS A 370 -26.36 5.17 9.25
C CYS A 370 -27.53 5.71 8.38
N THR A 371 -27.36 6.92 7.86
CA THR A 371 -28.33 7.62 6.99
C THR A 371 -28.08 7.43 5.50
N LEU A 372 -27.08 6.63 5.11
CA LEU A 372 -26.73 6.30 3.72
C LEU A 372 -26.34 7.52 2.86
N CYS A 373 -25.58 8.47 3.44
CA CYS A 373 -25.03 9.61 2.70
C CYS A 373 -23.91 9.23 1.70
N MET A 374 -23.39 8.01 1.79
CA MET A 374 -22.32 7.45 0.94
C MET A 374 -20.96 8.14 1.03
N GLY A 375 -20.76 9.02 2.03
CA GLY A 375 -19.46 9.66 2.27
C GLY A 375 -18.33 8.66 2.50
N CYS A 376 -18.58 7.58 3.24
CA CYS A 376 -17.60 6.51 3.49
C CYS A 376 -17.16 5.78 2.21
N ALA A 377 -18.10 5.44 1.32
CA ALA A 377 -17.79 4.81 0.03
C ALA A 377 -16.98 5.76 -0.87
N TYR A 378 -17.31 7.05 -0.87
CA TYR A 378 -16.58 8.06 -1.65
C TYR A 378 -15.12 8.23 -1.19
N VAL A 379 -14.85 8.23 0.11
CA VAL A 379 -13.48 8.43 0.64
C VAL A 379 -12.63 7.15 0.65
N CYS A 380 -13.25 5.96 0.52
CA CYS A 380 -12.59 4.66 0.66
C CYS A 380 -11.75 4.29 -0.57
N LYS A 381 -10.47 4.66 -0.53
CA LYS A 381 -9.53 4.42 -1.64
C LYS A 381 -9.24 2.93 -1.89
N SER A 382 -9.27 2.11 -0.84
CA SER A 382 -9.09 0.66 -0.97
C SER A 382 -10.31 -0.06 -1.55
N GLY A 383 -11.44 0.63 -1.69
CA GLY A 383 -12.69 0.05 -2.20
C GLY A 383 -13.39 -0.91 -1.24
N ALA A 384 -13.03 -0.91 0.05
CA ALA A 384 -13.69 -1.73 1.07
C ALA A 384 -15.17 -1.38 1.24
N PHE A 385 -15.51 -0.08 1.23
CA PHE A 385 -16.91 0.37 1.15
C PHE A 385 -17.31 0.62 -0.29
N GLN A 386 -18.51 0.17 -0.67
CA GLN A 386 -19.12 0.45 -1.97
C GLN A 386 -20.58 0.88 -1.80
N ALA A 387 -20.99 1.86 -2.60
CA ALA A 387 -22.40 2.25 -2.70
C ALA A 387 -23.08 1.38 -3.76
N GLN A 388 -24.30 0.92 -3.45
CA GLN A 388 -25.18 0.24 -4.41
C GLN A 388 -26.33 1.20 -4.76
N PRO A 389 -26.25 1.95 -5.88
CA PRO A 389 -27.20 3.02 -6.18
C PRO A 389 -28.64 2.52 -6.40
N GLU A 390 -28.78 1.34 -7.00
CA GLU A 390 -30.09 0.76 -7.33
C GLU A 390 -30.85 0.29 -6.08
N SER A 391 -30.16 -0.44 -5.20
CA SER A 391 -30.75 -0.98 -3.96
C SER A 391 -30.69 -0.04 -2.76
N LYS A 392 -30.02 1.12 -2.92
CA LYS A 392 -29.70 2.07 -1.84
C LYS A 392 -29.09 1.39 -0.61
N ALA A 393 -28.16 0.49 -0.87
CA ALA A 393 -27.42 -0.20 0.17
C ALA A 393 -25.98 0.33 0.22
N LEU A 394 -25.41 0.32 1.41
CA LEU A 394 -23.97 0.39 1.62
C LEU A 394 -23.46 -1.04 1.78
N THR A 395 -22.48 -1.43 0.98
CA THR A 395 -21.82 -2.73 1.09
C THR A 395 -20.38 -2.58 1.56
N LEU A 396 -19.89 -3.60 2.27
CA LEU A 396 -18.56 -3.64 2.85
C LEU A 396 -17.89 -4.99 2.59
N ASN A 397 -16.62 -4.97 2.17
CA ASN A 397 -15.71 -6.10 2.25
C ASN A 397 -14.55 -5.74 3.20
N PRO A 398 -14.59 -6.19 4.48
CA PRO A 398 -13.56 -5.89 5.47
C PRO A 398 -12.14 -6.32 5.09
N MET A 399 -11.95 -7.39 4.31
CA MET A 399 -10.60 -7.82 3.88
C MET A 399 -9.84 -6.75 3.07
N LEU A 400 -10.57 -5.86 2.40
CA LEU A 400 -10.00 -4.74 1.66
C LEU A 400 -9.73 -3.51 2.55
N CYS A 401 -10.14 -3.52 3.82
CA CYS A 401 -9.91 -2.41 4.74
C CYS A 401 -8.43 -2.30 5.11
N THR A 402 -7.85 -1.13 4.84
CA THR A 402 -6.44 -0.83 5.17
C THR A 402 -6.26 -0.26 6.57
N GLY A 403 -7.35 -0.01 7.30
CA GLY A 403 -7.29 0.59 8.64
C GLY A 403 -7.04 2.10 8.66
N CYS A 404 -7.28 2.81 7.55
CA CYS A 404 -6.95 4.24 7.43
C CYS A 404 -7.86 5.21 8.22
N GLY A 405 -9.01 4.77 8.74
CA GLY A 405 -9.89 5.60 9.59
C GLY A 405 -10.68 6.72 8.90
N HIS A 406 -10.47 6.97 7.59
CA HIS A 406 -11.19 8.05 6.88
C HIS A 406 -12.72 7.93 6.94
N CYS A 407 -13.25 6.71 6.80
CA CYS A 407 -14.69 6.45 6.85
C CYS A 407 -15.32 6.81 8.20
N GLU A 408 -14.60 6.55 9.30
CA GLU A 408 -15.00 6.93 10.66
C GLU A 408 -14.98 8.47 10.82
N SER A 409 -13.93 9.12 10.34
CA SER A 409 -13.77 10.58 10.44
C SER A 409 -14.81 11.40 9.67
N ILE A 410 -15.26 10.90 8.51
CA ILE A 410 -16.19 11.63 7.63
C ILE A 410 -17.66 11.34 7.96
N CYS A 411 -17.95 10.35 8.82
CA CYS A 411 -19.31 9.93 9.09
C CYS A 411 -20.04 10.96 9.98
N PRO A 412 -21.04 11.70 9.47
CA PRO A 412 -21.71 12.74 10.26
C PRO A 412 -22.60 12.15 11.37
N GLU A 413 -22.98 10.88 11.27
CA GLU A 413 -23.80 10.17 12.25
C GLU A 413 -22.97 9.35 13.24
N HIS A 414 -21.63 9.36 13.10
CA HIS A 414 -20.72 8.53 13.88
C HIS A 414 -21.11 7.04 13.88
N SER A 415 -21.68 6.55 12.77
CA SER A 415 -22.19 5.18 12.65
C SER A 415 -21.11 4.15 12.33
N ILE A 416 -19.88 4.58 12.02
CA ILE A 416 -18.81 3.70 11.57
C ILE A 416 -17.74 3.64 12.66
N THR A 417 -17.33 2.42 13.03
CA THR A 417 -16.25 2.19 14.00
C THR A 417 -15.19 1.29 13.41
N LEU A 418 -13.93 1.74 13.43
CA LEU A 418 -12.79 0.93 13.02
C LEU A 418 -12.31 0.02 14.16
N ALA A 419 -12.08 -1.26 13.86
CA ALA A 419 -11.50 -2.23 14.78
C ALA A 419 -10.15 -2.75 14.22
N PRO A 420 -9.03 -2.11 14.58
CA PRO A 420 -7.70 -2.50 14.09
C PRO A 420 -7.29 -3.89 14.56
N GLY A 421 -6.59 -4.64 13.69
CA GLY A 421 -6.10 -5.98 13.99
C GLY A 421 -7.21 -7.04 14.19
N ARG A 422 -8.46 -6.71 13.88
CA ARG A 422 -9.58 -7.65 14.02
C ARG A 422 -9.74 -8.44 12.73
N PHE A 423 -9.79 -9.76 12.85
CA PHE A 423 -10.06 -10.70 11.75
C PHE A 423 -11.27 -11.57 12.08
N ARG A 424 -12.14 -11.83 11.10
CA ARG A 424 -13.29 -12.74 11.25
C ARG A 424 -13.29 -13.80 10.15
N GLU A 425 -13.48 -15.04 10.52
CA GLU A 425 -13.62 -16.16 9.59
C GLU A 425 -15.08 -16.33 9.14
N GLU A 426 -15.63 -15.27 8.53
CA GLU A 426 -17.03 -15.19 8.08
C GLU A 426 -17.09 -14.85 6.58
N GLU A 427 -18.13 -15.32 5.89
CA GLU A 427 -18.35 -14.96 4.47
C GLU A 427 -18.48 -13.45 4.26
N THR A 428 -19.17 -12.78 5.17
CA THR A 428 -19.38 -11.33 5.20
C THR A 428 -18.09 -10.54 5.42
N TYR A 429 -17.03 -11.18 5.90
CA TYR A 429 -15.70 -10.58 6.07
C TYR A 429 -14.85 -10.71 4.79
N MET A 430 -15.05 -11.77 4.00
CA MET A 430 -14.25 -12.05 2.78
C MET A 430 -14.89 -11.57 1.48
N THR A 431 -16.16 -11.15 1.52
CA THR A 431 -16.96 -10.74 0.37
C THR A 431 -17.73 -9.45 0.67
N PHE A 432 -18.21 -8.78 -0.38
CA PHE A 432 -19.08 -7.61 -0.20
C PHE A 432 -20.43 -8.04 0.38
N SER A 433 -20.73 -7.56 1.58
CA SER A 433 -22.00 -7.78 2.26
C SER A 433 -22.72 -6.46 2.55
N GLU A 434 -24.05 -6.48 2.58
CA GLU A 434 -24.86 -5.31 2.95
C GLU A 434 -24.71 -5.01 4.44
N VAL A 435 -24.28 -3.78 4.77
CA VAL A 435 -24.06 -3.34 6.16
C VAL A 435 -24.99 -2.21 6.58
N ALA A 436 -25.60 -1.52 5.62
CA ALA A 436 -26.70 -0.60 5.89
C ALA A 436 -27.62 -0.52 4.68
N LYS A 437 -28.92 -0.44 4.95
CA LYS A 437 -29.99 -0.23 3.98
C LYS A 437 -31.11 0.55 4.62
N ASP A 438 -31.84 1.28 3.80
CA ASP A 438 -33.00 2.04 4.22
C ASP A 438 -34.00 2.18 3.07
N ASP A 439 -35.26 2.41 3.43
CA ASP A 439 -36.31 2.60 2.46
C ASP A 439 -36.17 3.95 1.75
N VAL A 440 -36.69 3.98 0.53
CA VAL A 440 -36.66 5.16 -0.31
C VAL A 440 -37.75 6.15 0.12
N PHE A 441 -37.35 7.39 0.38
CA PHE A 441 -38.32 8.49 0.48
C PHE A 441 -38.63 9.05 -0.91
N CYS A 442 -39.92 9.09 -1.24
CA CYS A 442 -40.45 9.65 -2.47
C CYS A 442 -40.97 11.08 -2.24
N CYS A 443 -40.69 11.98 -3.18
CA CYS A 443 -41.13 13.36 -3.10
C CYS A 443 -42.65 13.46 -2.96
N ILE A 444 -43.13 14.24 -2.00
CA ILE A 444 -44.58 14.40 -1.74
C ILE A 444 -45.33 15.18 -2.84
N GLU A 445 -44.61 15.85 -3.74
CA GLU A 445 -45.20 16.58 -4.88
C GLU A 445 -45.27 15.74 -6.15
N CYS A 446 -44.21 14.98 -6.46
CA CYS A 446 -44.09 14.28 -7.75
C CYS A 446 -43.87 12.76 -7.66
N GLY A 447 -43.74 12.21 -6.46
CA GLY A 447 -43.48 10.78 -6.24
C GLY A 447 -42.06 10.30 -6.58
N LYS A 448 -41.18 11.18 -7.11
CA LYS A 448 -39.81 10.79 -7.50
C LYS A 448 -38.99 10.36 -6.27
N PRO A 449 -38.30 9.20 -6.31
CA PRO A 449 -37.39 8.79 -5.25
C PRO A 449 -36.18 9.72 -5.22
N PHE A 450 -35.81 10.24 -4.04
CA PHE A 450 -34.69 11.20 -3.97
C PHE A 450 -33.80 11.11 -2.72
N ALA A 451 -34.28 10.48 -1.64
CA ALA A 451 -33.52 10.32 -0.41
C ALA A 451 -33.88 9.00 0.28
N THR A 452 -33.27 8.76 1.45
CA THR A 452 -33.59 7.65 2.36
C THR A 452 -34.51 8.17 3.46
N GLN A 453 -35.34 7.30 4.03
CA GLN A 453 -36.26 7.67 5.11
C GLN A 453 -35.52 8.29 6.30
N LYS A 454 -34.43 7.68 6.76
CA LYS A 454 -33.58 8.16 7.86
C LYS A 454 -32.99 9.53 7.57
N ALA A 455 -32.48 9.77 6.36
CA ALA A 455 -31.92 11.08 6.00
C ALA A 455 -32.99 12.18 6.04
N ILE A 456 -34.19 11.91 5.51
CA ILE A 456 -35.30 12.87 5.53
C ILE A 456 -35.79 13.14 6.95
N ASN A 457 -35.96 12.09 7.76
CA ASN A 457 -36.36 12.24 9.16
C ASN A 457 -35.33 13.04 9.97
N LYS A 458 -34.03 12.83 9.70
CA LYS A 458 -32.95 13.58 10.33
C LYS A 458 -32.99 15.07 9.97
N VAL A 459 -33.04 15.38 8.67
CA VAL A 459 -33.11 16.77 8.19
C VAL A 459 -34.37 17.45 8.72
N ALA A 460 -35.53 16.79 8.65
CA ALA A 460 -36.77 17.31 9.22
C ALA A 460 -36.65 17.61 10.72
N GLY A 461 -36.04 16.71 11.49
CA GLY A 461 -35.78 16.91 12.93
C GLY A 461 -34.85 18.09 13.22
N MET A 462 -33.77 18.27 12.46
CA MET A 462 -32.84 19.40 12.64
C MET A 462 -33.51 20.76 12.45
N PHE A 463 -34.47 20.85 11.53
CA PHE A 463 -35.16 22.10 11.23
C PHE A 463 -36.46 22.27 12.03
N ALA A 464 -36.93 21.27 12.80
CA ALA A 464 -38.23 21.32 13.48
C ALA A 464 -38.46 22.59 14.33
N SER A 465 -37.41 23.16 14.92
CA SER A 465 -37.47 24.38 15.76
C SER A 465 -37.30 25.71 15.01
N LEU A 466 -36.84 25.70 13.75
CA LEU A 466 -36.62 26.90 12.92
C LEU A 466 -37.77 27.23 11.96
N MET A 467 -38.83 26.43 11.97
CA MET A 467 -39.83 26.46 10.90
C MET A 467 -41.08 27.19 11.36
N TRP A 468 -41.23 28.41 10.85
CA TRP A 468 -42.37 29.30 11.12
C TRP A 468 -43.39 29.33 9.97
N ASP A 469 -43.21 28.46 8.97
CA ASP A 469 -43.86 28.57 7.66
C ASP A 469 -44.12 27.17 7.06
N GLU A 470 -45.39 26.92 6.72
CA GLU A 470 -45.90 25.65 6.21
C GLU A 470 -45.24 25.23 4.88
N VAL A 471 -44.98 26.18 3.97
CA VAL A 471 -44.36 25.87 2.67
C VAL A 471 -42.92 25.42 2.86
N LYS A 472 -42.17 26.09 3.73
CA LYS A 472 -40.80 25.68 4.05
C LYS A 472 -40.79 24.26 4.61
N THR A 473 -41.72 23.91 5.50
CA THR A 473 -41.80 22.56 6.07
C THR A 473 -42.04 21.53 4.99
N LYS A 474 -42.96 21.83 4.07
CA LYS A 474 -43.24 20.99 2.90
C LYS A 474 -42.00 20.75 2.03
N THR A 475 -41.14 21.75 1.88
CA THR A 475 -39.95 21.66 1.03
C THR A 475 -38.88 20.67 1.52
N LEU A 476 -38.88 20.31 2.81
CA LEU A 476 -37.95 19.29 3.35
C LEU A 476 -38.24 17.90 2.79
N TYR A 477 -39.49 17.65 2.40
CA TYR A 477 -39.97 16.38 1.85
C TYR A 477 -40.06 16.39 0.31
N CYS A 478 -39.44 17.38 -0.34
CA CYS A 478 -39.49 17.58 -1.78
C CYS A 478 -38.13 17.36 -2.46
N CYS A 479 -38.14 16.79 -3.67
CA CYS A 479 -36.91 16.60 -4.46
C CYS A 479 -36.34 17.95 -4.95
N ALA A 480 -35.11 17.90 -5.48
CA ALA A 480 -34.39 19.06 -6.00
C ALA A 480 -35.15 19.85 -7.08
N ASP A 481 -36.06 19.20 -7.83
CA ASP A 481 -36.85 19.82 -8.89
C ASP A 481 -38.13 20.50 -8.36
N CYS A 482 -38.75 19.94 -7.32
CA CYS A 482 -40.04 20.43 -6.78
C CYS A 482 -39.84 21.48 -5.68
N LYS A 483 -38.75 21.39 -4.91
CA LYS A 483 -38.44 22.35 -3.85
C LYS A 483 -38.37 23.81 -4.36
N PRO A 484 -37.65 24.15 -5.45
CA PRO A 484 -37.64 25.52 -5.97
C PRO A 484 -39.02 26.00 -6.42
N LYS A 485 -39.82 25.12 -7.04
CA LYS A 485 -41.17 25.46 -7.53
C LYS A 485 -42.11 25.89 -6.40
N LEU A 486 -42.08 25.19 -5.27
CA LEU A 486 -42.86 25.55 -4.09
C LEU A 486 -42.43 26.91 -3.51
N MET A 487 -41.12 27.13 -3.39
CA MET A 487 -40.58 28.40 -2.87
C MET A 487 -40.93 29.59 -3.78
N LEU A 488 -40.86 29.41 -5.10
CA LEU A 488 -41.26 30.42 -6.08
C LEU A 488 -42.75 30.71 -6.02
N LYS A 489 -43.60 29.69 -5.94
CA LYS A 489 -45.06 29.86 -5.85
C LYS A 489 -45.43 30.69 -4.62
N GLN A 490 -44.86 30.36 -3.46
CA GLN A 490 -45.07 31.11 -2.23
C GLN A 490 -44.60 32.57 -2.36
N HIS A 491 -43.46 32.82 -3.02
CA HIS A 491 -42.99 34.19 -3.25
C HIS A 491 -43.98 35.02 -4.06
N PHE A 492 -44.56 34.45 -5.13
CA PHE A 492 -45.60 35.12 -5.92
C PHE A 492 -46.90 35.32 -5.13
N ASP A 493 -47.35 34.32 -4.37
CA ASP A 493 -48.57 34.42 -3.55
C ASP A 493 -48.43 35.50 -2.45
N ASN A 494 -47.25 35.61 -1.84
CA ASN A 494 -46.92 36.66 -0.86
C ASN A 494 -46.77 38.06 -1.49
N ALA A 495 -46.37 38.15 -2.76
CA ALA A 495 -46.33 39.41 -3.49
C ALA A 495 -47.74 39.89 -3.87
N ALA A 496 -48.58 38.98 -4.36
CA ALA A 496 -49.97 39.27 -4.74
C ALA A 496 -50.83 39.71 -3.54
N THR A 497 -50.55 39.20 -2.33
CA THR A 497 -51.24 39.63 -1.09
C THR A 497 -50.77 40.99 -0.55
N LYS A 498 -49.58 41.47 -0.94
CA LYS A 498 -49.07 42.80 -0.56
C LYS A 498 -49.54 43.92 -1.49
N GLU A 499 -49.88 43.61 -2.74
CA GLU A 499 -50.39 44.58 -3.72
C GLU A 499 -51.92 44.78 -3.63
N GLY A 500 -52.61 44.05 -2.74
CA GLY A 500 -54.06 44.11 -2.54
C GLY A 500 -54.56 44.95 -1.35
N TYR A 501 -53.75 45.89 -0.84
CA TYR A 501 -54.13 46.87 0.20
C TYR A 501 -54.06 48.30 -0.29
#